data_AF-A0A4R4YKJ4-F1
#
_entry.id   AF-A0A4R4YKJ4-F1
#
_cell.length_a   1.000
_cell.length_b   1.000
_cell.length_c   1.000
_cell.angle_alpha   90.00
_cell.angle_beta   90.00
_cell.angle_gamma   90.00
#
_symmetry.space_group_name_H-M   'P 1'
#
loop_
_entity.id
_entity.type
_entity.pdbx_description
1 polymer ?
#
loop_
_entity_poly.entity_id
_entity_poly.type
_entity_poly.pdbx_seq_one_letter_code
_entity_poly.pdbx_strand_id
1 'polypeptide(L)'
;MGLQVADSFLVSDGAVRGIGLHRARFVGSCAAAGVDAAPYWDQQVSRLPGFGRWFPRFELHDTGELAVQRRPAPTTGGRVRVA
;
A
#
# COMPACT_ATOMS: atom_id res chain seq x y z
N MET A 1 0.93 -14.37 12.41
CA MET A 1 1.64 -13.09 12.54
C MET A 1 0.61 -11.99 12.44
N GLY A 2 0.62 -11.01 13.35
CA GLY A 2 -0.31 -9.89 13.30
C GLY A 2 0.15 -8.81 12.30
N LEU A 3 -0.75 -7.88 12.03
CA LEU A 3 -0.55 -6.76 11.12
C LEU A 3 -0.47 -5.48 11.96
N GLN A 4 0.61 -4.73 11.81
CA GLN A 4 0.87 -3.52 12.57
C GLN A 4 0.53 -2.25 11.78
N VAL A 5 0.94 -2.19 10.51
CA VAL A 5 0.68 -1.04 9.63
C VAL A 5 0.15 -1.56 8.29
N ALA A 6 -0.85 -0.89 7.74
CA ALA A 6 -1.26 -1.11 6.37
C ALA A 6 -1.61 0.19 5.65
N ASP A 7 -1.17 0.28 4.40
CA ASP A 7 -1.53 1.36 3.48
C ASP A 7 -2.10 0.76 2.20
N SER A 8 -3.24 1.27 1.73
CA SER A 8 -3.83 0.85 0.46
C SER A 8 -4.26 2.06 -0.36
N PHE A 9 -4.08 1.97 -1.67
CA PHE A 9 -4.39 3.03 -2.61
C PHE A 9 -4.80 2.49 -3.98
N LEU A 10 -5.51 3.31 -4.74
CA LEU A 10 -5.91 2.98 -6.11
C LEU A 10 -4.78 3.33 -7.08
N VAL A 11 -4.41 2.36 -7.92
CA VAL A 11 -3.69 2.57 -9.18
C VAL A 11 -4.70 2.42 -10.31
N SER A 12 -4.77 3.39 -11.20
CA SER A 12 -5.59 3.32 -12.42
C SER A 12 -4.70 3.66 -13.60
N ASP A 13 -4.43 2.67 -14.45
CA ASP A 13 -3.62 2.82 -15.67
C ASP A 13 -2.28 3.52 -15.39
N GLY A 14 -1.57 3.02 -14.36
CA GLY A 14 -0.28 3.53 -13.91
C GLY A 14 -0.35 4.82 -13.06
N ALA A 15 -1.51 5.48 -12.98
CA ALA A 15 -1.68 6.69 -12.20
C ALA A 15 -2.13 6.40 -10.75
N VAL A 16 -1.56 7.12 -9.80
CA VAL A 16 -1.96 7.10 -8.38
C VAL A 16 -2.22 8.52 -7.93
N ARG A 17 -3.38 8.74 -7.32
CA ARG A 17 -3.67 10.04 -6.68
C ARG A 17 -2.87 10.16 -5.39
N GLY A 18 -2.06 11.21 -5.28
CA GLY A 18 -1.39 11.56 -4.03
C GLY A 18 -0.36 10.52 -3.56
N ILE A 19 0.38 9.87 -4.46
CA ILE A 19 1.37 8.84 -4.11
C ILE A 19 2.37 9.28 -3.03
N GLY A 20 2.76 10.55 -3.01
CA GLY A 20 3.63 11.11 -1.97
C GLY A 20 3.01 11.09 -0.57
N LEU A 21 1.69 11.28 -0.46
CA LEU A 21 0.97 11.20 0.82
C LEU A 21 0.93 9.77 1.34
N HIS A 22 0.70 8.80 0.45
CA HIS A 22 0.75 7.39 0.78
C HIS A 22 2.15 6.96 1.25
N ARG A 23 3.19 7.43 0.54
CA ARG A 23 4.59 7.20 0.95
C ARG A 23 4.84 7.75 2.35
N ALA A 24 4.51 9.02 2.58
CA ALA A 24 4.72 9.67 3.88
C ALA A 24 3.98 8.93 5.01
N ARG A 25 2.73 8.52 4.79
CA ARG A 25 1.93 7.79 5.77
C ARG A 25 2.50 6.41 6.09
N PHE A 26 2.79 5.60 5.07
CA PHE A 26 3.31 4.25 5.28
C PHE A 26 4.72 4.26 5.89
N VAL A 27 5.66 4.97 5.26
CA VAL A 27 7.05 5.04 5.72
C VAL A 27 7.13 5.68 7.11
N GLY A 28 6.37 6.75 7.37
CA GLY A 28 6.32 7.38 8.69
C GLY A 28 5.80 6.44 9.78
N SER A 29 4.75 5.68 9.48
CA SER A 29 4.19 4.68 10.41
C SER A 29 5.17 3.53 10.68
N CYS A 30 5.85 3.03 9.64
CA CYS A 30 6.89 2.00 9.81
C CYS A 30 8.08 2.52 10.62
N ALA A 31 8.51 3.75 10.39
CA ALA A 31 9.60 4.37 11.14
C ALA A 31 9.23 4.53 12.63
N ALA A 32 7.98 4.89 12.95
CA ALA A 32 7.48 4.92 14.32
C ALA A 32 7.46 3.52 14.98
N ALA A 33 7.40 2.45 14.18
CA ALA A 33 7.56 1.06 14.61
C ALA A 33 9.02 0.57 14.60
N GLY A 34 9.99 1.42 14.27
CA GLY A 34 11.42 1.08 14.23
C GLY A 34 11.90 0.42 12.93
N VAL A 35 11.12 0.46 11.85
CA VAL A 35 11.44 -0.16 10.56
C VAL A 35 11.62 0.88 9.45
N ASP A 36 12.78 0.89 8.79
CA ASP A 36 12.99 1.70 7.58
C ASP A 36 12.38 1.01 6.35
N ALA A 37 11.21 1.51 5.92
CA ALA A 37 10.49 1.00 4.78
C ALA A 37 10.71 1.80 3.49
N ALA A 38 11.49 2.89 3.51
CA ALA A 38 11.61 3.79 2.36
C ALA A 38 12.20 3.09 1.11
N PRO A 39 13.30 2.32 1.19
CA PRO A 39 13.85 1.62 0.02
C PRO A 39 12.89 0.57 -0.54
N TYR A 40 12.20 -0.14 0.35
CA TYR A 40 11.20 -1.14 -0.03
C TYR A 40 10.03 -0.49 -0.77
N TRP A 41 9.51 0.62 -0.24
CA TRP A 41 8.44 1.38 -0.87
C TRP A 41 8.82 1.79 -2.30
N ASP A 42 9.96 2.45 -2.47
CA ASP A 42 10.39 2.98 -3.76
C ASP A 42 10.59 1.84 -4.78
N GLN A 43 11.14 0.69 -4.34
CA GLN A 43 11.28 -0.51 -5.17
C GLN A 43 9.94 -1.13 -5.58
N GLN A 44 8.97 -1.25 -4.68
CA GLN A 44 7.70 -1.89 -5.01
C GLN A 44 6.78 -0.97 -5.83
N VAL A 45 6.81 0.34 -5.58
CA VAL A 45 6.06 1.31 -6.39
C VAL A 45 6.53 1.30 -7.84
N SER A 46 7.84 1.15 -8.09
CA SER A 46 8.38 1.05 -9.45
C SER A 46 7.95 -0.23 -10.19
N ARG A 47 7.38 -1.21 -9.49
CA ARG A 47 6.90 -2.51 -10.03
C ARG A 47 5.38 -2.58 -10.17
N LEU A 48 4.67 -1.49 -9.85
CA LEU A 48 3.22 -1.46 -9.98
C LEU A 48 2.82 -1.52 -11.48
N PRO A 49 1.74 -2.24 -11.82
CA PRO A 49 1.31 -2.33 -13.21
C PRO A 49 0.92 -0.97 -13.79
N GLY A 50 1.38 -0.70 -15.01
CA GLY A 50 1.04 0.51 -15.77
C GLY A 50 -0.34 0.46 -16.44
N PHE A 51 -1.09 -0.63 -16.30
CA PHE A 51 -2.39 -0.84 -16.94
C PHE A 51 -3.41 -1.45 -15.98
N GLY A 52 -4.68 -1.18 -16.24
CA GLY A 52 -5.79 -1.70 -15.46
C GLY A 52 -5.91 -1.02 -14.10
N ARG A 53 -6.76 -1.59 -13.24
CA ARG A 53 -7.08 -1.02 -11.93
C ARG A 53 -6.65 -1.95 -10.81
N TRP A 54 -5.80 -1.44 -9.93
CA TRP A 54 -5.20 -2.20 -8.83
C TRP A 54 -5.38 -1.49 -7.50
N PHE A 55 -5.43 -2.26 -6.43
CA PHE A 55 -5.53 -1.78 -5.06
C PHE A 55 -4.42 -2.42 -4.20
N PRO A 56 -3.14 -2.08 -4.49
CA PRO A 56 -2.02 -2.58 -3.71
C PRO A 56 -2.21 -2.27 -2.23
N ARG A 57 -1.73 -3.18 -1.40
CA ARG A 57 -1.68 -3.02 0.05
C ARG A 57 -0.27 -3.28 0.53
N PHE A 58 0.36 -2.23 1.02
CA PHE A 58 1.64 -2.30 1.71
C PHE A 58 1.39 -2.63 3.18
N GLU A 59 2.18 -3.53 3.73
CA GLU A 59 1.99 -4.08 5.08
C GLU A 59 3.31 -4.10 5.82
N LEU A 60 3.24 -3.79 7.12
CA LEU A 60 4.25 -4.13 8.12
C LEU A 60 3.60 -5.11 9.09
N HIS A 61 4.21 -6.28 9.24
CA HIS A 61 3.80 -7.28 10.23
C HIS A 61 4.51 -7.06 11.55
N ASP A 62 3.93 -7.58 12.65
CA ASP A 62 4.50 -7.45 14.01
C ASP A 62 5.92 -8.04 14.14
N THR A 63 6.33 -8.87 13.17
CA THR A 63 7.68 -9.45 13.07
C THR A 63 8.72 -8.51 12.47
N GLY A 64 8.32 -7.32 12.01
CA GLY A 64 9.17 -6.41 11.24
C GLY A 64 9.18 -6.68 9.74
N GLU A 65 8.45 -7.70 9.27
CA GLU A 65 8.41 -8.07 7.85
C GLU A 65 7.58 -7.08 7.03
N LEU A 66 8.12 -6.66 5.89
CA LEU A 66 7.45 -5.82 4.90
C LEU A 66 6.88 -6.66 3.76
N ALA A 67 5.61 -6.46 3.44
CA ALA A 67 4.93 -7.15 2.35
C ALA A 67 4.13 -6.20 1.46
N VAL A 68 3.87 -6.62 0.22
CA VAL A 68 2.97 -5.94 -0.70
C VAL A 68 2.02 -6.94 -1.34
N GLN A 69 0.72 -6.76 -1.10
CA GLN A 69 -0.32 -7.52 -1.77
C GLN A 69 -0.85 -6.73 -2.97
N ARG A 70 -0.69 -7.25 -4.18
CA ARG A 70 -1.33 -6.70 -5.38
C ARG A 70 -2.69 -7.34 -5.58
N ARG A 71 -3.74 -6.53 -5.55
CA ARG A 71 -5.13 -6.99 -5.67
C ARG A 71 -5.82 -6.21 -6.78
N PRO A 72 -6.72 -6.81 -7.57
CA PRO A 72 -7.58 -6.05 -8.46
C PRO A 72 -8.37 -5.01 -7.68
N ALA A 73 -8.56 -3.81 -8.26
CA ALA A 73 -9.40 -2.81 -7.63
C ALA A 73 -10.86 -3.27 -7.63
N PRO A 74 -11.61 -3.03 -6.53
CA PRO A 74 -13.05 -3.26 -6.52
C PRO A 74 -13.76 -2.51 -7.65
N THR A 75 -14.87 -3.07 -8.10
CA THR A 75 -15.78 -2.37 -9.01
C THR A 75 -16.33 -1.12 -8.35
N THR A 76 -16.38 -0.02 -9.10
CA THR A 76 -16.95 1.24 -8.61
C THR A 76 -18.46 1.07 -8.39
N GLY A 77 -19.01 1.63 -7.30
CA GLY A 77 -20.45 1.56 -6.99
C GLY A 77 -20.88 0.35 -6.16
N GLY A 78 -19.95 -0.45 -5.65
CA GLY A 78 -20.24 -1.53 -4.70
C GLY A 78 -20.72 -1.04 -3.33
N ARG A 79 -21.48 -1.87 -2.61
CA ARG A 79 -21.95 -1.59 -1.24
C ARG A 79 -20.79 -1.68 -0.24
N VAL A 80 -20.54 -0.60 0.49
CA VAL A 80 -19.58 -0.59 1.61
C VAL A 80 -20.29 -1.08 2.88
N ARG A 81 -19.65 -1.99 3.62
CA ARG A 81 -20.04 -2.35 4.99
C ARG A 81 -18.98 -1.79 5.94
N VAL A 82 -19.42 -1.06 6.96
CA VAL A 82 -18.57 -0.63 8.07
C VAL A 82 -19.03 -1.44 9.27
N ALA A 83 -18.10 -2.15 9.91
CA ALA A 83 -18.34 -2.95 11.10
C ALA A 83 -18.23 -2.10 12.36
#